data_AF-A0A938TYE6-F1
#
_entry.id   AF-A0A938TYE6-F1
#
_cell.length_a   1.000
_cell.length_b   1.000
_cell.length_c   1.000
_cell.angle_alpha   90.00
_cell.angle_beta   90.00
_cell.angle_gamma   90.00
#
_symmetry.space_group_name_H-M   'P 1'
#
loop_
_entity.id
_entity.type
_entity.pdbx_description
1 polymer ?
#
loop_
_entity_poly.entity_id
_entity_poly.type
_entity_poly.pdbx_seq_one_letter_code
_entity_poly.pdbx_strand_id
1 'polypeptide(L)' 'MEGPSTTFFNDLLTIDELLALLKNQYSKDTVYRWIQKEEMPYLKIKGRLWFSRKTICSWIKGVCL' A
#
# COMPACT_ATOMS: atom_id res chain seq x y z
N MET A 1 9.80 28.70 7.07
CA MET A 1 8.85 27.85 6.33
C MET A 1 9.33 26.43 6.48
N GLU A 2 8.74 25.67 7.40
CA GLU A 2 9.14 24.28 7.65
C GLU A 2 8.68 23.41 6.48
N GLY A 3 9.64 22.83 5.74
CA GLY A 3 9.35 21.91 4.66
C GLY A 3 9.00 20.53 5.20
N PRO A 4 8.01 19.81 4.64
CA PRO A 4 7.74 18.44 5.06
C PRO A 4 8.19 17.46 3.97
N SER A 5 9.50 17.22 3.85
CA SER A 5 10.06 16.19 2.96
C SER A 5 10.47 14.90 3.69
N THR A 6 10.27 14.79 5.01
CA THR A 6 10.76 13.66 5.81
C THR A 6 9.74 12.53 6.03
N THR A 7 8.46 12.73 5.67
CA THR A 7 7.40 11.76 5.99
C THR A 7 7.20 10.67 4.92
N PHE A 8 7.71 10.87 3.70
CA PHE A 8 7.39 10.00 2.56
C PHE A 8 7.89 8.55 2.70
N PHE A 9 9.01 8.31 3.40
CA PHE A 9 9.58 6.97 3.54
C PHE A 9 9.10 6.21 4.77
N ASN A 10 8.65 6.90 5.82
CA ASN A 10 8.12 6.26 7.03
C ASN A 10 6.74 5.63 6.84
N ASP A 11 6.08 5.92 5.71
CA ASP A 11 4.73 5.42 5.40
C ASP A 11 4.72 4.29 4.35
N LEU A 12 5.89 3.77 3.94
CA LEU A 12 5.96 2.65 3.00
C LEU A 12 5.86 1.31 3.74
N LEU A 13 4.89 0.50 3.33
CA LEU A 13 4.63 -0.83 3.84
C LEU A 13 5.14 -1.88 2.85
N THR A 14 5.70 -2.96 3.40
CA THR A 14 5.89 -4.23 2.69
C THR A 14 4.55 -4.96 2.51
N ILE A 15 4.55 -6.02 1.70
CA ILE A 15 3.33 -6.83 1.52
C ILE A 15 2.86 -7.48 2.82
N ASP A 16 3.78 -7.88 3.70
CA ASP A 16 3.45 -8.47 5.00
C ASP A 16 2.81 -7.44 5.94
N GLU A 17 3.36 -6.22 5.97
CA GLU A 17 2.78 -5.11 6.77
C GLU A 17 1.43 -4.64 6.22
N LEU A 18 1.27 -4.64 4.89
CA LEU A 18 -0.01 -4.38 4.25
C LEU A 18 -1.06 -5.41 4.66
N LEU A 19 -0.72 -6.70 4.66
CA LEU A 19 -1.65 -7.75 5.09
C LEU A 19 -2.01 -7.58 6.57
N ALA A 20 -1.04 -7.27 7.43
CA ALA A 20 -1.30 -6.95 8.82
C ALA A 20 -2.25 -5.74 8.96
N LEU A 21 -2.07 -4.69 8.16
CA LEU A 21 -2.96 -3.53 8.10
C LEU A 21 -4.39 -3.92 7.70
N LEU A 22 -4.52 -4.83 6.73
CA LEU A 22 -5.80 -5.41 6.27
C LEU A 22 -6.35 -6.49 7.22
N LYS A 23 -5.78 -6.62 8.43
CA LYS A 23 -6.14 -7.63 9.45
C LYS A 23 -6.04 -9.07 8.95
N ASN A 24 -5.10 -9.34 8.04
CA ASN A 24 -4.87 -10.65 7.40
C ASN A 24 -6.12 -11.27 6.77
N GLN A 25 -7.08 -10.44 6.32
CA GLN A 25 -8.30 -10.91 5.65
C GLN A 25 -8.05 -11.44 4.24
N TYR A 26 -6.91 -11.10 3.66
CA TYR A 26 -6.54 -11.45 2.28
C TYR A 26 -5.22 -12.20 2.24
N SER A 27 -5.04 -13.01 1.20
CA SER A 27 -3.77 -13.70 0.95
C SER A 27 -2.82 -12.81 0.15
N LYS A 28 -1.51 -13.12 0.17
CA LYS A 28 -0.53 -12.48 -0.74
C LYS A 28 -0.93 -12.62 -2.20
N ASP A 29 -1.44 -13.79 -2.60
CA ASP A 29 -1.89 -14.06 -3.97
C ASP A 29 -3.02 -13.11 -4.38
N THR A 30 -3.98 -12.87 -3.49
CA THR A 30 -5.06 -11.91 -3.71
C THR A 30 -4.52 -10.51 -3.96
N VAL A 31 -3.56 -10.05 -3.15
CA VAL A 31 -2.90 -8.75 -3.32
C VAL A 31 -2.15 -8.69 -4.66
N TYR A 32 -1.41 -9.75 -5.03
CA TYR A 32 -0.74 -9.81 -6.34
C TYR A 32 -1.71 -9.73 -7.51
N ARG A 33 -2.88 -10.38 -7.41
CA ARG A 33 -3.93 -10.28 -8.44
C ARG A 33 -4.45 -8.85 -8.59
N TRP A 34 -4.70 -8.15 -7.49
CA TRP A 34 -5.13 -6.74 -7.55
C TRP A 34 -4.05 -5.84 -8.19
N ILE A 35 -2.78 -6.10 -7.89
CA ILE A 35 -1.67 -5.39 -8.52
C ILE A 35 -1.61 -5.67 -10.03
N GLN A 36 -1.77 -6.92 -10.45
CA GLN A 36 -1.77 -7.30 -11.86
C GLN A 36 -2.94 -6.69 -12.65
N LYS A 37 -4.08 -6.51 -11.99
CA LYS A 37 -5.27 -5.87 -12.56
C LYS A 37 -5.25 -4.34 -12.45
N GLU A 38 -4.18 -3.77 -11.91
CA GLU A 38 -4.05 -2.33 -11.63
C GLU A 38 -5.15 -1.79 -10.69
N GLU A 39 -5.79 -2.67 -9.91
CA GLU A 39 -6.88 -2.33 -8.98
C GLU A 39 -6.35 -1.78 -7.64
N MET A 40 -5.07 -2.00 -7.33
CA MET A 40 -4.45 -1.59 -6.07
C MET A 40 -3.23 -0.70 -6.31
N PRO A 41 -3.12 0.46 -5.65
CA PRO A 41 -1.97 1.33 -5.79
C PRO A 41 -0.72 0.73 -5.13
N TYR A 42 0.39 0.70 -5.87
CA TYR A 42 1.69 0.21 -5.41
C TYR A 42 2.83 1.05 -5.96
N LEU A 43 3.99 0.94 -5.34
CA LEU A 43 5.25 1.53 -5.78
C LEU A 43 6.27 0.43 -6.01
N LYS A 44 7.00 0.49 -7.13
CA LYS A 44 8.09 -0.44 -7.42
C LYS A 44 9.42 0.26 -7.22
N ILE A 45 10.12 -0.06 -6.14
CA ILE A 45 11.40 0.55 -5.78
C ILE A 45 12.46 -0.55 -5.74
N LYS A 46 13.50 -0.44 -6.59
CA LYS A 46 14.59 -1.43 -6.71
C LYS A 46 14.09 -2.87 -6.87
N GLY A 47 13.04 -3.06 -7.67
CA GLY A 47 12.44 -4.39 -7.94
C GLY A 47 11.54 -4.94 -6.84
N ARG A 48 11.38 -4.23 -5.71
CA ARG A 48 10.47 -4.61 -4.63
C ARG A 48 9.19 -3.79 -4.68
N LEU A 49 8.09 -4.41 -4.25
CA LEU A 49 6.79 -3.76 -4.11
C LEU A 49 6.69 -3.09 -2.74
N TRP A 50 6.22 -1.85 -2.76
CA TRP A 50 6.00 -1.02 -1.59
C TRP A 50 4.61 -0.40 -1.66
N PHE A 51 3.97 -0.23 -0.52
CA PHE A 51 2.62 0.27 -0.43
C PHE A 51 2.59 1.49 0.48
N SER A 52 2.30 2.66 -0.07
CA SER A 52 2.11 3.87 0.73
C SER A 52 0.87 3.70 1.61
N ARG A 53 1.04 3.65 2.93
CA ARG A 53 -0.05 3.53 3.89
C ARG A 53 -1.10 4.60 3.68
N LYS A 54 -0.72 5.87 3.44
CA LYS A 54 -1.67 6.95 3.14
C LYS A 54 -2.51 6.63 1.90
N THR A 55 -1.86 6.23 0.81
CA THR A 55 -2.53 5.90 -0.46
C THR A 55 -3.44 4.68 -0.32
N ILE A 56 -2.96 3.63 0.34
CA ILE A 56 -3.75 2.43 0.64
C ILE A 56 -4.95 2.77 1.52
N CYS A 57 -4.77 3.53 2.59
CA CYS A 57 -5.87 3.95 3.47
C CYS A 57 -6.92 4.76 2.71
N SER A 58 -6.51 5.67 1.83
CA SER A 58 -7.43 6.41 0.95
C SER A 58 -8.13 5.48 -0.05
N TRP A 59 -7.43 4.52 -0.63
CA TRP A 59 -7.98 3.53 -1.55
C TRP A 59 -9.02 2.65 -0.86
N ILE A 60 -8.72 2.08 0.32
CA ILE A 60 -9.68 1.26 1.10
C ILE A 60 -10.92 2.08 1.44
N LYS A 61 -10.76 3.33 1.86
CA LYS A 61 -11.90 4.23 2.15
C LYS A 61 -12.72 4.55 0.90
N GLY A 62 -12.10 4.63 -0.27
CA GLY A 62 -12.77 4.83 -1.55
C GLY A 62 -13.49 3.59 -2.10
N VAL A 63 -13.14 2.39 -1.61
CA VAL A 63 -13.80 1.11 -1.94
C VAL A 63 -15.02 0.85 -1.02
N CYS A 64 -15.19 1.64 0.04
CA CYS A 64 -16.32 1.55 0.97
C CYS A 64 -17.24 2.77 0.85
N LEU A 65 -18.02 2.81 -0.25
CA LEU A 65 -19.31 3.51 -0.34
C LEU A 65 -20.29 2.62 -1.11
#